data_AF-A0A7V3YGS0-F1
#
_entry.id   AF-A0A7V3YGS0-F1
#
_cell.length_a   1.000
_cell.length_b   1.000
_cell.length_c   1.000
_cell.angle_alpha   90.00
_cell.angle_beta   90.00
_cell.angle_gamma   90.00
#
_symmetry.space_group_name_H-M   'P 1'
#
loop_
_entity.id
_entity.type
_entity.pdbx_description
1 polymer ?
#
loop_
_entity_poly.entity_id
_entity_poly.type
_entity_poly.pdbx_seq_one_letter_code
_entity_poly.pdbx_strand_id
1 'polypeptide(L)'
;MPAQEKTEAPTPRRREELRKKGQVPISVDFASSFHFLSLFLALGALLPHSARKLEECFAVLWTERLPPSPDFSWASSVLRLGGSYFVQAVTPFVALALGVGVFLGFVQTGFVFSFERLRPRFDQVNPLQGMGRLFSLRTVVEFLKVALKTFLGILLAYVVL
;
A
#
# COMPACT_ATOMS: atom_id res chain seq x y z
N MET A 1 13.87 32.18 -0.95
CA MET A 1 15.30 31.93 -0.68
C MET A 1 15.51 30.43 -0.71
N PRO A 2 16.30 29.87 -1.64
CA PRO A 2 16.52 28.44 -1.70
C PRO A 2 17.16 28.01 -0.38
N ALA A 3 16.53 27.04 0.29
CA ALA A 3 17.12 26.42 1.46
C ALA A 3 18.47 25.85 1.02
N GLN A 4 19.54 26.47 1.52
CA GLN A 4 20.90 25.97 1.43
C GLN A 4 20.86 24.48 1.78
N GLU A 5 20.99 23.61 0.78
CA GLU A 5 21.13 22.18 0.98
C GLU A 5 22.41 22.02 1.79
N LYS A 6 22.25 21.90 3.12
CA LYS A 6 23.36 21.66 4.02
C LYS A 6 23.93 20.31 3.64
N THR A 7 25.06 20.34 2.95
CA THR A 7 25.86 19.19 2.49
C THR A 7 26.39 18.37 3.67
N GLU A 8 26.39 18.94 4.87
CA GLU A 8 26.82 18.26 6.08
C GLU A 8 25.73 17.36 6.66
N ALA A 9 26.15 16.18 7.11
CA ALA A 9 25.30 15.25 7.82
C ALA A 9 24.73 15.94 9.08
N PRO A 10 23.42 15.79 9.37
CA PRO A 10 22.83 16.39 10.56
C PRO A 10 23.51 15.85 11.82
N THR A 11 23.85 16.74 12.74
CA THR A 11 24.44 16.41 14.04
C THR A 11 23.55 15.45 14.84
N PRO A 12 24.10 14.62 15.75
CA PRO A 12 23.32 13.64 16.52
C PRO A 12 22.11 14.26 17.23
N ARG A 13 22.29 15.42 17.87
CA ARG A 13 21.22 16.18 18.55
C ARG A 13 20.09 16.57 17.59
N ARG A 14 20.43 17.03 16.37
CA ARG A 14 19.44 17.40 15.36
C ARG A 14 18.67 16.18 14.82
N ARG A 15 19.32 15.02 14.69
CA ARG A 15 18.64 13.76 14.30
C ARG A 15 17.63 13.33 15.37
N GLU A 16 18.00 13.44 16.63
CA GLU A 16 17.11 13.10 17.75
C GLU A 16 15.90 14.04 17.83
N GLU A 17 16.11 15.34 17.64
CA GLU A 17 15.02 16.33 17.56
C GLU A 17 14.05 16.03 16.40
N LEU A 18 14.58 15.73 15.21
CA LEU A 18 13.76 15.33 14.07
C LEU A 18 12.97 14.06 14.36
N ARG A 19 13.59 13.07 15.02
CA ARG A 19 12.93 11.83 15.46
C ARG A 19 11.82 12.11 16.48
N LYS A 20 12.03 12.99 17.47
CA LYS A 20 10.98 13.42 18.42
C LYS A 20 9.81 14.13 17.74
N LYS A 21 10.10 14.89 16.67
CA LYS A 21 9.08 15.48 15.78
C LYS A 21 8.42 14.45 14.86
N GLY A 22 8.79 13.18 14.97
CA GLY A 22 8.31 12.08 14.14
C GLY A 22 9.01 11.98 12.79
N GLN A 23 9.84 12.95 12.39
CA GLN A 23 10.51 13.02 11.08
C GLN A 23 11.65 12.02 10.95
N VAL A 24 11.30 10.77 10.72
CA VAL A 24 12.24 9.68 10.40
C VAL A 24 12.23 9.44 8.89
N PRO A 25 13.39 9.39 8.22
CA PRO A 25 13.47 9.00 6.82
C PRO A 25 13.07 7.53 6.67
N ILE A 26 12.24 7.25 5.67
CA ILE A 26 11.76 5.91 5.32
C ILE A 26 12.21 5.62 3.89
N SER A 27 12.77 4.43 3.66
CA SER A 27 13.11 3.98 2.32
C SER A 27 11.86 3.41 1.67
N VAL A 28 11.26 4.21 0.78
CA VAL A 28 10.04 3.84 0.05
C VAL A 28 10.29 2.60 -0.79
N ASP A 29 11.41 2.54 -1.51
CA ASP A 29 11.78 1.39 -2.35
C ASP A 29 11.92 0.11 -1.53
N PHE A 30 12.60 0.17 -0.38
CA PHE A 30 12.74 -0.99 0.51
C PHE A 30 11.38 -1.47 1.02
N ALA A 31 10.54 -0.55 1.51
CA ALA A 31 9.20 -0.90 1.97
C ALA A 31 8.36 -1.55 0.87
N SER A 32 8.40 -0.97 -0.33
CA SER A 32 7.61 -1.39 -1.49
C SER A 32 8.03 -2.76 -2.01
N SER A 33 9.34 -2.99 -2.13
CA SER A 33 9.89 -4.28 -2.57
C SER A 33 9.57 -5.42 -1.62
N PHE A 34 9.68 -5.20 -0.30
CA PHE A 34 9.32 -6.24 0.67
C PHE A 34 7.81 -6.50 0.73
N HIS A 35 6.97 -5.47 0.60
CA HIS A 35 5.52 -5.69 0.46
C HIS A 35 5.21 -6.53 -0.76
N PHE A 36 5.75 -6.15 -1.93
CA PHE A 36 5.54 -6.88 -3.16
C PHE A 36 6.01 -8.33 -3.04
N LEU A 37 7.22 -8.57 -2.55
CA LEU A 37 7.77 -9.91 -2.37
C LEU A 37 6.91 -10.74 -1.41
N SER A 38 6.49 -10.17 -0.28
CA SER A 38 5.67 -10.89 0.71
C SER A 38 4.33 -11.34 0.14
N LEU A 39 3.65 -10.45 -0.60
CA LEU A 39 2.38 -10.77 -1.26
C LEU A 39 2.58 -11.78 -2.36
N PHE A 40 3.63 -11.62 -3.19
CA PHE A 40 3.96 -12.53 -4.27
C PHE A 40 4.22 -13.95 -3.77
N LEU A 41 5.04 -14.12 -2.73
CA LEU A 41 5.31 -15.43 -2.14
C LEU A 41 4.04 -16.03 -1.49
N ALA A 42 3.19 -15.19 -0.91
CA ALA A 42 1.94 -15.63 -0.33
C ALA A 42 0.90 -16.03 -1.38
N LEU A 43 1.02 -15.64 -2.65
CA LEU A 43 0.07 -16.02 -3.70
C LEU A 43 -0.12 -17.53 -3.76
N GLY A 44 0.96 -18.32 -3.67
CA GLY A 44 0.86 -19.79 -3.73
C GLY A 44 -0.04 -20.40 -2.65
N ALA A 45 -0.06 -19.81 -1.44
CA ALA A 45 -0.90 -20.27 -0.34
C ALA A 45 -2.29 -19.62 -0.34
N LEU A 46 -2.38 -18.34 -0.73
CA LEU A 46 -3.61 -17.56 -0.62
C LEU A 46 -4.54 -17.71 -1.84
N LEU A 47 -4.01 -17.89 -3.05
CA LEU A 47 -4.84 -18.11 -4.25
C LEU A 47 -5.75 -19.32 -4.11
N PRO A 48 -5.26 -20.52 -3.68
CA PRO A 48 -6.13 -21.68 -3.52
C PRO A 48 -7.22 -21.48 -2.46
N HIS A 49 -6.97 -20.67 -1.43
CA HIS A 49 -7.98 -20.32 -0.42
C HIS A 49 -9.06 -19.41 -1.03
N SER A 50 -8.65 -18.35 -1.73
CA SER A 50 -9.60 -17.41 -2.35
C SER A 50 -10.39 -18.05 -3.49
N ALA A 51 -9.76 -18.92 -4.28
CA ALA A 51 -10.45 -19.71 -5.31
C ALA A 51 -11.53 -20.60 -4.70
N ARG A 52 -11.21 -21.32 -3.61
CA ARG A 52 -12.20 -22.13 -2.87
C ARG A 52 -13.36 -21.29 -2.34
N LYS A 53 -13.09 -20.10 -1.81
CA LYS A 53 -14.16 -19.20 -1.35
C LYS A 53 -15.07 -18.72 -2.47
N LEU A 54 -14.51 -18.52 -3.67
CA LEU A 54 -15.27 -18.17 -4.85
C LEU A 54 -16.12 -19.36 -5.33
N GLU A 55 -15.55 -20.56 -5.38
CA GLU A 55 -16.27 -21.80 -5.71
C GLU A 55 -17.42 -22.07 -4.74
N GLU A 56 -17.18 -21.96 -3.44
CA GLU A 56 -18.21 -22.09 -2.40
C GLU A 56 -19.35 -21.06 -2.61
N CYS A 57 -19.00 -19.81 -2.90
CA CYS A 57 -19.98 -18.76 -3.19
C CYS A 57 -20.87 -19.13 -4.39
N PHE A 58 -20.26 -19.56 -5.50
CA PHE A 58 -21.00 -19.98 -6.69
C PHE A 58 -21.85 -21.23 -6.44
N ALA A 59 -21.32 -22.22 -5.72
CA ALA A 59 -22.05 -23.43 -5.39
C ALA A 59 -23.33 -23.07 -4.60
N VAL A 60 -23.20 -22.24 -3.56
CA VAL A 60 -24.36 -21.80 -2.75
C VAL A 60 -25.36 -21.03 -3.61
N LEU A 61 -24.91 -20.06 -4.41
CA LEU A 61 -25.78 -19.28 -5.31
C LEU A 61 -26.49 -20.13 -6.36
N TRP A 62 -25.88 -21.24 -6.79
CA TRP A 62 -26.45 -22.16 -7.77
C TRP A 62 -27.46 -23.14 -7.14
N THR A 63 -27.21 -23.58 -5.91
CA THR A 63 -28.08 -24.54 -5.20
C THR A 63 -29.23 -23.87 -4.48
N GLU A 64 -29.02 -22.68 -3.92
CA GLU A 64 -30.08 -21.84 -3.39
C GLU A 64 -30.87 -21.32 -4.58
N ARG A 65 -31.94 -22.02 -4.95
CA ARG A 65 -32.95 -21.47 -5.87
C ARG A 65 -33.49 -20.21 -5.22
N LEU A 66 -32.93 -19.06 -5.59
CA LEU A 66 -33.43 -17.75 -5.21
C LEU A 66 -34.94 -17.77 -5.48
N PRO A 67 -35.79 -17.71 -4.44
CA PRO A 67 -37.22 -17.80 -4.65
C PRO A 67 -37.61 -16.69 -5.61
N PRO A 68 -38.44 -16.97 -6.63
CA PRO A 68 -38.91 -15.94 -7.55
C PRO A 68 -39.72 -14.93 -6.73
N SER A 69 -39.06 -13.84 -6.37
CA SER A 69 -39.63 -12.77 -5.55
C SER A 69 -39.90 -11.57 -6.48
N PRO A 70 -41.13 -11.04 -6.52
CA PRO A 70 -41.46 -9.88 -7.35
C PRO A 70 -40.78 -8.60 -6.86
N ASP A 71 -40.24 -8.62 -5.65
CA ASP A 71 -39.46 -7.58 -4.99
C ASP A 71 -37.95 -7.83 -5.10
N PHE A 72 -37.15 -6.75 -5.11
CA PHE A 72 -35.68 -6.75 -5.19
C PHE A 72 -34.97 -7.35 -3.95
N SER A 73 -35.70 -8.01 -3.05
CA SER A 73 -35.16 -8.57 -1.80
C SER A 73 -34.09 -9.64 -2.04
N TRP A 74 -34.20 -10.40 -3.13
CA TRP A 74 -33.20 -11.38 -3.58
C TRP A 74 -31.81 -10.74 -3.79
N ALA A 75 -31.75 -9.52 -4.33
CA ALA A 75 -30.50 -8.82 -4.60
C ALA A 75 -29.74 -8.51 -3.30
N SER A 76 -30.47 -8.16 -2.24
CA SER A 76 -29.87 -7.91 -0.92
C SER A 76 -29.26 -9.18 -0.31
N SER A 77 -29.89 -10.34 -0.51
CA SER A 77 -29.39 -11.63 -0.04
C SER A 77 -28.15 -12.08 -0.81
N VAL A 78 -28.16 -11.92 -2.14
CA VAL A 78 -26.99 -12.18 -2.99
C VAL A 78 -25.82 -11.27 -2.63
N LEU A 79 -26.07 -9.97 -2.41
CA LEU A 79 -25.03 -9.02 -2.00
C LEU A 79 -24.44 -9.35 -0.62
N ARG A 80 -25.28 -9.73 0.36
CA ARG A 80 -24.79 -10.15 1.69
C ARG A 80 -23.96 -11.42 1.61
N LEU A 81 -24.44 -12.43 0.87
CA LEU A 81 -23.75 -13.69 0.71
C LEU A 81 -22.42 -13.49 -0.02
N GLY A 82 -22.45 -12.90 -1.22
CA GLY A 82 -21.27 -12.59 -2.02
C GLY A 82 -20.29 -11.68 -1.30
N GLY A 83 -20.80 -10.67 -0.57
CA GLY A 83 -19.99 -9.80 0.27
C GLY A 83 -19.26 -10.57 1.38
N SER A 84 -19.93 -11.53 2.03
CA SER A 84 -19.30 -12.32 3.09
C SER A 84 -18.18 -13.23 2.55
N TYR A 85 -18.37 -13.88 1.40
CA TYR A 85 -17.34 -14.67 0.72
C TYR A 85 -16.19 -13.80 0.22
N PHE A 86 -16.50 -12.62 -0.34
CA PHE A 86 -15.49 -11.65 -0.77
C PHE A 86 -14.60 -11.22 0.40
N VAL A 87 -15.20 -10.86 1.55
CA VAL A 87 -14.46 -10.51 2.76
C VAL A 87 -13.57 -11.67 3.18
N GLN A 88 -14.08 -12.90 3.24
CA GLN A 88 -13.28 -14.08 3.61
C GLN A 88 -12.12 -14.38 2.64
N ALA A 89 -12.34 -14.13 1.34
CA ALA A 89 -11.33 -14.34 0.31
C ALA A 89 -10.20 -13.29 0.37
N VAL A 90 -10.52 -12.04 0.71
CA VAL A 90 -9.58 -10.90 0.71
C VAL A 90 -8.92 -10.68 2.07
N THR A 91 -9.58 -11.06 3.17
CA THR A 91 -9.06 -10.91 4.54
C THR A 91 -7.61 -11.37 4.73
N PRO A 92 -7.18 -12.56 4.26
CA PRO A 92 -5.80 -12.98 4.49
C PRO A 92 -4.77 -12.11 3.76
N PHE A 93 -5.11 -11.55 2.58
CA PHE A 93 -4.23 -10.61 1.88
C PHE A 93 -4.09 -9.30 2.66
N VAL A 94 -5.21 -8.77 3.15
CA VAL A 94 -5.23 -7.53 3.94
C VAL A 94 -4.47 -7.72 5.25
N ALA A 95 -4.71 -8.83 5.94
CA ALA A 95 -4.01 -9.16 7.18
C ALA A 95 -2.49 -9.27 6.98
N LEU A 96 -2.07 -9.93 5.91
CA LEU A 96 -0.65 -10.03 5.55
C LEU A 96 -0.06 -8.64 5.22
N ALA A 97 -0.73 -7.86 4.37
CA ALA A 97 -0.26 -6.53 3.99
C ALA A 97 -0.14 -5.59 5.19
N LEU A 98 -1.12 -5.61 6.10
CA LEU A 98 -1.07 -4.84 7.34
C LEU A 98 0.07 -5.33 8.26
N GLY A 99 0.23 -6.64 8.43
CA GLY A 99 1.29 -7.21 9.25
C GLY A 99 2.68 -6.85 8.74
N VAL A 100 2.91 -6.99 7.43
CA VAL A 100 4.17 -6.62 6.78
C VAL A 100 4.40 -5.10 6.85
N GLY A 101 3.35 -4.30 6.66
CA GLY A 101 3.44 -2.84 6.77
C GLY A 101 3.85 -2.37 8.15
N VAL A 102 3.21 -2.90 9.20
CA VAL A 102 3.55 -2.61 10.60
C VAL A 102 4.98 -3.09 10.90
N PHE A 103 5.33 -4.31 10.49
CA PHE A 103 6.65 -4.88 10.71
C PHE A 103 7.75 -4.05 10.05
N LEU A 104 7.62 -3.71 8.77
CA LEU A 104 8.60 -2.90 8.05
C LEU A 104 8.66 -1.47 8.58
N GLY A 105 7.53 -0.90 8.99
CA GLY A 105 7.50 0.39 9.67
C GLY A 105 8.33 0.36 10.95
N PHE A 106 8.16 -0.69 11.76
CA PHE A 106 8.95 -0.90 12.97
C PHE A 106 10.43 -1.15 12.68
N VAL A 107 10.77 -1.98 11.69
CA VAL A 107 12.17 -2.24 11.31
C VAL A 107 12.88 -0.97 10.83
N GLN A 108 12.21 -0.13 10.05
CA GLN A 108 12.82 1.09 9.50
C GLN A 108 12.91 2.24 10.50
N THR A 109 11.89 2.41 11.34
CA THR A 109 11.79 3.60 12.21
C THR A 109 12.02 3.29 13.69
N GLY A 110 11.87 2.03 14.10
CA GLY A 110 11.73 1.63 15.50
C GLY A 110 10.46 2.18 16.12
N PHE A 111 10.47 2.37 17.44
CA PHE A 111 9.38 3.04 18.14
C PHE A 111 9.57 4.56 18.08
N VAL A 112 8.68 5.27 17.38
CA VAL A 112 8.67 6.74 17.29
C VAL A 112 7.24 7.25 17.40
N PHE A 113 6.94 7.92 18.49
CA PHE A 113 5.63 8.50 18.76
C PHE A 113 5.74 10.03 18.77
N SER A 114 4.95 10.71 17.93
CA SER A 114 4.95 12.17 17.82
C SER A 114 3.56 12.70 17.51
N PHE A 115 3.01 13.53 18.40
CA PHE A 115 1.79 14.29 18.17
C PHE A 115 2.01 15.51 17.28
N GLU A 116 3.26 15.92 17.05
CA GLU A 116 3.58 17.12 16.27
C GLU A 116 3.29 16.94 14.77
N ARG A 117 3.19 15.68 14.29
CA ARG A 117 2.75 15.34 12.93
C ARG A 117 1.25 15.46 12.72
N LEU A 118 0.43 15.44 13.77
CA LEU A 118 -1.03 15.56 13.67
C LEU A 118 -1.48 17.02 13.49
N ARG A 119 -0.58 17.99 13.67
CA ARG A 119 -0.89 19.41 13.46
C ARG A 119 -1.01 19.69 11.95
N PRO A 120 -2.14 20.24 11.46
CA PRO A 120 -2.28 20.61 10.06
C PRO A 120 -1.26 21.69 9.71
N ARG A 121 -0.46 21.46 8.65
CA ARG A 121 0.56 22.41 8.17
C ARG A 121 0.06 23.11 6.92
N PHE A 122 -0.49 24.31 7.07
CA PHE A 122 -1.02 25.12 5.96
C PHE A 122 0.05 25.50 4.93
N ASP A 123 1.31 25.60 5.33
CA ASP A 123 2.45 25.86 4.44
C ASP A 123 2.66 24.77 3.38
N GLN A 124 2.14 23.56 3.61
CA GLN A 124 2.29 22.44 2.67
C GLN A 124 1.16 22.37 1.62
N VAL A 125 0.12 23.19 1.75
CA VAL A 125 -1.09 23.14 0.92
C VAL A 125 -1.03 24.15 -0.25
N ASN A 126 0.04 24.95 -0.36
CA ASN A 126 0.14 25.94 -1.44
C ASN A 126 0.36 25.26 -2.82
N PRO A 127 -0.61 25.35 -3.76
CA PRO A 127 -0.55 24.66 -5.05
C PRO A 127 0.61 25.16 -5.94
N LEU A 128 1.01 26.42 -5.83
CA LEU A 128 2.14 26.98 -6.59
C LEU A 128 3.47 26.36 -6.15
N GLN A 129 3.67 26.14 -4.85
CA GLN A 129 4.85 25.41 -4.35
C GLN A 129 4.78 23.92 -4.71
N GLY A 130 3.56 23.35 -4.78
CA GLY A 130 3.34 21.98 -5.23
C GLY A 130 3.80 21.76 -6.67
N MET A 131 3.44 22.67 -7.60
CA MET A 131 3.87 22.61 -8.99
C MET A 131 5.40 22.67 -9.13
N GLY A 132 6.07 23.56 -8.41
CA GLY A 132 7.55 23.63 -8.43
C GLY A 132 8.22 22.34 -7.94
N ARG A 133 7.58 21.60 -7.01
CA ARG A 133 8.07 20.28 -6.57
C ARG A 133 7.86 19.22 -7.66
N LEU A 134 6.70 19.22 -8.34
CA LEU A 134 6.40 18.28 -9.43
C LEU A 134 7.37 18.44 -10.61
N PHE A 135 7.78 19.66 -10.95
CA PHE A 135 8.73 19.93 -12.03
C PHE A 135 10.19 20.05 -11.57
N SER A 136 10.53 19.57 -10.36
CA SER A 136 11.90 19.58 -9.88
C SER A 136 12.76 18.49 -10.54
N LEU A 137 14.07 18.71 -10.67
CA LEU A 137 15.03 17.69 -11.14
C LEU A 137 14.93 16.39 -10.34
N ARG A 138 14.65 16.50 -9.04
CA ARG A 138 14.42 15.34 -8.17
C ARG A 138 13.27 14.47 -8.67
N THR A 139 12.16 15.09 -9.07
CA THR A 139 10.99 14.36 -9.58
C THR A 139 11.28 13.70 -10.92
N VAL A 140 12.04 14.35 -11.80
CA VAL A 140 12.47 13.76 -13.08
C VAL A 140 13.35 12.52 -12.86
N VAL A 141 14.30 12.59 -11.92
CA VAL A 141 15.17 11.45 -11.58
C VAL A 141 14.35 10.31 -10.97
N GLU A 142 13.42 10.59 -10.07
CA GLU A 142 12.53 9.56 -9.49
C GLU A 142 11.62 8.94 -10.57
N PHE A 143 11.07 9.75 -11.48
CA PHE A 143 10.31 9.25 -12.62
C PHE A 143 11.15 8.28 -13.47
N LEU A 144 12.38 8.65 -13.81
CA LEU A 144 13.27 7.80 -14.60
C LEU A 144 13.59 6.49 -13.89
N LYS A 145 13.85 6.52 -12.57
CA LYS A 145 14.06 5.30 -11.78
C LYS A 145 12.85 4.38 -11.83
N VAL A 146 11.65 4.92 -11.65
CA VAL A 146 10.40 4.14 -11.70
C VAL A 146 10.18 3.57 -13.11
N ALA A 147 10.37 4.38 -14.15
CA ALA A 147 10.25 3.94 -15.54
C ALA A 147 11.21 2.79 -15.87
N LEU A 148 12.47 2.89 -15.45
CA LEU A 148 13.47 1.84 -15.65
C LEU A 148 13.11 0.55 -14.90
N LYS A 149 12.68 0.65 -13.62
CA LYS A 149 12.22 -0.50 -12.85
C LYS A 149 11.04 -1.20 -13.51
N THR A 150 10.06 -0.43 -14.00
CA THR A 150 8.89 -0.97 -14.70
C THR A 150 9.28 -1.65 -16.01
N PHE A 151 10.16 -1.03 -16.81
CA PHE A 151 10.66 -1.62 -18.05
C PHE A 151 11.39 -2.95 -17.79
N LEU A 152 12.28 -3.00 -16.81
CA LEU A 152 12.97 -4.22 -16.40
C LEU A 152 11.99 -5.29 -15.94
N GLY A 153 10.95 -4.92 -15.18
CA GLY A 153 9.90 -5.85 -14.78
C GLY A 153 9.14 -6.45 -15.96
N ILE A 154 8.77 -5.64 -16.95
CA ILE A 154 8.10 -6.10 -18.18
C ILE A 154 9.02 -7.01 -18.98
N LEU A 155 10.29 -6.64 -19.16
CA LEU A 155 11.26 -7.44 -19.88
C LEU A 155 11.46 -8.82 -19.24
N LEU A 156 11.60 -8.87 -17.91
CA LEU A 156 11.71 -10.13 -17.17
C LEU A 156 10.46 -10.99 -17.35
N ALA A 157 9.26 -10.39 -17.24
CA ALA A 157 8.01 -11.10 -17.47
C ALA A 157 7.93 -11.69 -18.90
N TYR A 158 8.34 -10.92 -19.90
CA TYR A 158 8.38 -11.37 -21.31
C TYR A 158 9.38 -12.50 -21.56
N VAL A 159 10.50 -12.54 -20.85
CA VAL A 159 11.50 -13.62 -20.99
C VAL A 159 11.07 -14.91 -20.28
N VAL A 160 10.27 -14.80 -19.21
CA VAL A 160 9.80 -15.95 -18.41
C VAL A 160 8.55 -16.61 -19.01
N LEU A 161 7.66 -15.82 -19.62
CA LEU A 161 6.45 -16.29 -20.33
C LEU A 161 6.80 -16.86 -21.70
#